data_AF-A0A2G2QY84-F1
#
_entry.id   AF-A0A2G2QY84-F1
#
_cell.length_a   1.000
_cell.length_b   1.000
_cell.length_c   1.000
_cell.angle_alpha   90.00
_cell.angle_beta   90.00
_cell.angle_gamma   90.00
#
_symmetry.space_group_name_H-M   'P 1'
#
loop_
_entity.id
_entity.type
_entity.pdbx_description
1 polymer ?
#
loop_
_entity_poly.entity_id
_entity_poly.type
_entity_poly.pdbx_seq_one_letter_code
_entity_poly.pdbx_strand_id
1 'polypeptide(L)'
;MIRPMNNFIVRFFIFFAVVFGAIFLLVWFYLSFTSPVEAAELPRPQAEQSSVTFEKGRVRLLSPYGARDIAVEIAKSYDQHKQGLMWRKALAPNTGMLFVYKRSQTVTMWMKNTLIPLDMLFADKLGRIMFIAENTTPMSEAMIQAPGLMKYVLELPAGTVKRLSISVGQRFTF
;
A
#
# COMPACT_ATOMS: atom_id res chain seq x y z
N MET A 1 78.77 -50.05 -7.38
CA MET A 1 78.02 -51.02 -6.54
C MET A 1 77.06 -50.21 -5.66
N ILE A 2 75.77 -50.28 -5.92
CA ILE A 2 74.75 -49.32 -5.46
C ILE A 2 74.24 -49.75 -4.08
N ARG A 3 74.33 -48.87 -3.07
CA ARG A 3 73.84 -49.12 -1.70
C ARG A 3 72.29 -49.11 -1.68
N PRO A 4 71.62 -50.06 -1.02
CA PRO A 4 70.16 -50.06 -0.91
C PRO A 4 69.69 -48.92 0.01
N MET A 5 68.76 -48.10 -0.50
CA MET A 5 68.10 -47.04 0.28
C MET A 5 67.15 -47.64 1.32
N ASN A 6 67.14 -46.98 2.48
CA ASN A 6 66.45 -47.36 3.72
C ASN A 6 64.94 -47.56 3.55
N ASN A 7 64.44 -48.77 3.87
CA ASN A 7 63.00 -49.08 4.05
C ASN A 7 62.28 -48.14 5.04
N PHE A 8 63.05 -47.46 5.89
CA PHE A 8 62.56 -46.47 6.84
C PHE A 8 61.97 -45.23 6.15
N ILE A 9 62.62 -44.75 5.08
CA ILE A 9 62.18 -43.53 4.37
C ILE A 9 60.86 -43.80 3.63
N VAL A 10 60.76 -44.94 2.96
CA VAL A 10 59.54 -45.33 2.23
C VAL A 10 58.35 -45.53 3.18
N ARG A 11 58.56 -46.17 4.34
CA ARG A 11 57.52 -46.34 5.36
C ARG A 11 57.11 -45.02 6.02
N PHE A 12 58.05 -44.10 6.22
CA PHE A 12 57.79 -42.77 6.76
C PHE A 12 56.92 -41.93 5.81
N PHE A 13 57.18 -41.96 4.50
CA PHE A 13 56.37 -41.26 3.49
C PHE A 13 54.97 -41.88 3.33
N ILE A 14 54.83 -43.20 3.37
CA ILE A 14 53.52 -43.87 3.29
C ILE A 14 52.66 -43.56 4.53
N PHE A 15 53.25 -43.55 5.72
CA PHE A 15 52.53 -43.19 6.95
C PHE A 15 52.03 -41.74 6.90
N PHE A 16 52.88 -40.80 6.47
CA PHE A 16 52.48 -39.39 6.30
C PHE A 16 51.38 -39.21 5.24
N ALA A 17 51.44 -39.93 4.12
CA ALA A 17 50.42 -39.87 3.08
C ALA A 17 49.04 -40.37 3.55
N VAL A 18 49.00 -41.41 4.39
CA VAL A 18 47.75 -41.96 4.95
C VAL A 18 47.16 -41.01 6.02
N VAL A 19 48.00 -40.44 6.90
CA VAL A 19 47.54 -39.51 7.94
C VAL A 19 47.05 -38.19 7.32
N PHE A 20 47.77 -37.62 6.36
CA PHE A 20 47.33 -36.41 5.66
C PHE A 20 46.11 -36.67 4.77
N GLY A 21 46.01 -37.84 4.14
CA GLY A 21 44.82 -38.23 3.38
C GLY A 21 43.57 -38.37 4.26
N ALA A 22 43.68 -38.96 5.44
CA ALA A 22 42.58 -39.09 6.39
C ALA A 22 42.15 -37.73 6.97
N ILE A 23 43.11 -36.86 7.31
CA ILE A 23 42.81 -35.49 7.77
C ILE A 23 42.19 -34.67 6.63
N PHE A 24 42.68 -34.79 5.40
CA PHE A 24 42.11 -34.10 4.24
C PHE A 24 40.67 -34.57 3.95
N LEU A 25 40.40 -35.87 4.06
CA LEU A 25 39.04 -36.41 3.92
C LEU A 25 38.12 -35.97 5.06
N LEU A 26 38.60 -35.90 6.29
CA LEU A 26 37.82 -35.40 7.42
C LEU A 26 37.55 -33.90 7.31
N VAL A 27 38.52 -33.11 6.86
CA VAL A 27 38.36 -31.67 6.60
C VAL A 27 37.44 -31.43 5.41
N TRP A 28 37.59 -32.20 4.32
CA TRP A 28 36.71 -32.12 3.15
C TRP A 28 35.27 -32.54 3.49
N PHE A 29 35.10 -33.59 4.30
CA PHE A 29 33.80 -34.01 4.81
C PHE A 29 33.19 -32.99 5.76
N TYR A 30 33.97 -32.43 6.68
CA TYR A 30 33.54 -31.37 7.61
C TYR A 30 33.14 -30.08 6.87
N LEU A 31 33.89 -29.69 5.84
CA LEU A 31 33.56 -28.55 4.97
C LEU A 31 32.37 -28.84 4.05
N SER A 32 32.13 -30.11 3.68
CA SER A 32 30.95 -30.49 2.88
C SER A 32 29.67 -30.60 3.72
N PHE A 33 29.78 -30.83 5.03
CA PHE A 33 28.64 -30.91 5.95
C PHE A 33 28.35 -29.61 6.70
N THR A 34 29.30 -28.67 6.73
CA THR A 34 29.04 -27.32 7.20
C THR A 34 28.48 -26.52 6.03
N SER A 35 27.20 -26.73 5.71
CA SER A 35 26.47 -25.74 4.92
C SER A 35 26.62 -24.39 5.64
N PRO A 36 26.99 -23.29 4.96
CA PRO A 36 26.80 -21.98 5.57
C PRO A 36 25.34 -21.96 5.99
N VAL A 37 25.09 -21.71 7.28
CA VAL A 37 23.75 -21.33 7.72
C VAL A 37 23.49 -20.03 7.00
N GLU A 38 22.89 -20.14 5.81
CA GLU A 38 22.32 -19.03 5.06
C GLU A 38 21.47 -18.32 6.09
N ALA A 39 21.95 -17.18 6.58
CA ALA A 39 21.31 -16.46 7.67
C ALA A 39 19.87 -16.30 7.23
N ALA A 40 18.96 -17.04 7.86
CA ALA A 40 17.56 -17.03 7.50
C ALA A 40 17.17 -15.55 7.52
N GLU A 41 16.97 -14.98 6.33
CA GLU A 41 16.43 -13.65 6.22
C GLU A 41 15.16 -13.72 7.03
N LEU A 42 15.16 -13.08 8.22
CA LEU A 42 13.93 -12.80 8.94
C LEU A 42 12.95 -12.34 7.87
N PRO A 43 11.73 -12.91 7.76
CA PRO A 43 10.81 -12.51 6.73
C PRO A 43 10.71 -10.99 6.80
N ARG A 44 11.35 -10.31 5.84
CA ARG A 44 11.21 -8.88 5.67
C ARG A 44 9.70 -8.71 5.58
N PRO A 45 9.06 -7.82 6.36
CA PRO A 45 7.65 -7.56 6.17
C PRO A 45 7.47 -7.35 4.69
N GLN A 46 6.83 -8.31 4.02
CA GLN A 46 6.58 -8.18 2.60
C GLN A 46 5.78 -6.90 2.54
N ALA A 47 6.35 -5.88 1.91
CA ALA A 47 5.57 -4.80 1.38
C ALA A 47 4.69 -5.44 0.30
N GLU A 48 3.64 -6.14 0.72
CA GLU A 48 2.41 -6.25 -0.02
C GLU A 48 1.84 -4.82 -0.08
N GLN A 49 2.52 -3.96 -0.81
CA GLN A 49 1.87 -2.85 -1.48
C GLN A 49 0.99 -3.49 -2.53
N SER A 50 -0.17 -3.98 -2.10
CA SER A 50 -1.31 -4.18 -2.98
C SER A 50 -1.40 -2.94 -3.86
N SER A 51 -1.07 -3.08 -5.14
CA SER A 51 -1.19 -2.02 -6.13
C SER A 51 -2.67 -1.80 -6.39
N VAL A 52 -3.34 -1.14 -5.45
CA VAL A 52 -4.76 -0.82 -5.55
C VAL A 52 -4.91 0.16 -6.71
N THR A 53 -5.49 -0.32 -7.81
CA THR A 53 -5.80 0.49 -8.99
C THR A 53 -7.22 1.01 -8.89
N PHE A 54 -7.46 2.22 -9.38
CA PHE A 54 -8.78 2.85 -9.41
C PHE A 54 -9.24 3.05 -10.85
N GLU A 55 -10.52 2.76 -11.10
CA GLU A 55 -11.19 3.14 -12.34
C GLU A 55 -11.32 4.67 -12.39
N LYS A 56 -11.20 5.27 -13.57
CA LYS A 56 -11.44 6.71 -13.75
C LYS A 56 -12.87 6.94 -14.24
N GLY A 57 -13.48 8.01 -13.76
CA GLY A 57 -14.81 8.45 -14.16
C GLY A 57 -14.98 9.96 -14.07
N ARG A 58 -16.23 10.40 -14.11
CA ARG A 58 -16.59 11.81 -14.05
C ARG A 58 -17.80 12.00 -13.14
N VAL A 59 -17.69 12.94 -12.23
CA VAL A 59 -18.83 13.45 -11.46
C VAL A 59 -19.20 14.82 -12.00
N ARG A 60 -20.48 15.06 -12.22
CA ARG A 60 -21.00 16.39 -12.57
C ARG A 60 -21.73 16.98 -11.38
N LEU A 61 -21.14 18.01 -10.78
CA LEU A 61 -21.74 18.81 -9.71
C LEU A 61 -22.78 19.77 -10.32
N LEU A 62 -24.00 19.77 -9.79
CA LEU A 62 -25.09 20.63 -10.25
C LEU A 62 -25.27 21.81 -9.28
N SER A 63 -25.17 23.03 -9.79
CA SER A 63 -25.41 24.26 -9.03
C SER A 63 -26.39 25.19 -9.76
N PRO A 64 -27.02 26.15 -9.07
CA PRO A 64 -27.82 27.19 -9.72
C PRO A 64 -27.05 28.01 -10.76
N TYR A 65 -25.72 28.10 -10.62
CA TYR A 65 -24.83 28.85 -11.52
C TYR A 65 -24.26 27.98 -12.67
N GLY A 66 -24.77 26.76 -12.83
CA GLY A 66 -24.36 25.81 -13.86
C GLY A 66 -23.75 24.52 -13.32
N ALA A 67 -23.34 23.65 -14.24
CA ALA A 67 -22.73 22.38 -13.93
C ALA A 67 -21.18 22.45 -14.00
N ARG A 68 -20.51 21.68 -13.16
CA ARG A 68 -19.05 21.53 -13.16
C ARG A 68 -18.67 20.05 -13.22
N ASP A 69 -17.80 19.71 -14.15
CA ASP A 69 -17.28 18.35 -14.29
C ASP A 69 -16.03 18.19 -13.43
N ILE A 70 -16.00 17.13 -12.63
CA ILE A 70 -14.87 16.72 -11.79
C ILE A 70 -14.41 15.35 -12.31
N ALA A 71 -13.14 15.24 -12.67
CA ALA A 71 -12.54 13.95 -12.99
C ALA A 71 -12.30 13.18 -11.69
N VAL A 72 -12.78 11.94 -11.60
CA VAL A 72 -12.64 11.17 -10.36
C VAL A 72 -11.96 9.84 -10.59
N GLU A 73 -11.22 9.39 -9.59
CA GLU A 73 -10.97 7.96 -9.40
C GLU A 73 -12.10 7.34 -8.58
N ILE A 74 -12.47 6.10 -8.89
CA ILE A 74 -13.64 5.46 -8.32
C ILE A 74 -13.19 4.31 -7.41
N ALA A 75 -13.57 4.40 -6.14
CA ALA A 75 -13.35 3.37 -5.14
C ALA A 75 -14.65 2.59 -4.90
N LYS A 76 -14.64 1.28 -5.17
CA LYS A 76 -15.80 0.37 -5.06
C LYS A 76 -15.52 -0.83 -4.14
N SER A 77 -14.28 -1.32 -4.13
CA SER A 77 -13.87 -2.47 -3.33
C SER A 77 -13.48 -2.06 -1.91
N TYR A 78 -13.42 -3.04 -1.01
CA TYR A 78 -12.97 -2.82 0.36
C TYR A 78 -11.55 -2.25 0.42
N ASP A 79 -10.62 -2.80 -0.37
CA ASP A 79 -9.23 -2.33 -0.41
C ASP A 79 -9.12 -0.94 -1.01
N GLN A 80 -9.91 -0.63 -2.05
CA GLN A 80 -10.00 0.72 -2.61
C GLN A 80 -10.55 1.72 -1.58
N HIS A 81 -11.59 1.36 -0.82
CA HIS A 81 -12.12 2.21 0.24
C HIS A 81 -11.10 2.44 1.36
N LYS A 82 -10.36 1.41 1.76
CA LYS A 82 -9.31 1.53 2.77
C LYS A 82 -8.14 2.38 2.31
N GLN A 83 -7.73 2.23 1.05
CA GLN A 83 -6.60 2.96 0.48
C GLN A 83 -6.94 4.44 0.28
N GLY A 84 -8.11 4.74 -0.30
CA GLY A 84 -8.53 6.11 -0.60
C GLY A 84 -7.43 6.94 -1.28
N LEU A 85 -7.23 8.17 -0.79
CA LEU A 85 -6.18 9.09 -1.22
C LEU A 85 -4.89 9.01 -0.37
N MET A 86 -4.67 7.94 0.39
CA MET A 86 -3.47 7.79 1.22
C MET A 86 -2.18 7.97 0.42
N TRP A 87 -1.19 8.60 1.05
CA TRP A 87 0.16 8.85 0.54
C TRP A 87 0.29 9.75 -0.69
N ARG A 88 -0.82 10.29 -1.20
CA ARG A 88 -0.77 11.27 -2.29
C ARG A 88 -0.25 12.60 -1.78
N LYS A 89 0.78 13.12 -2.45
CA LYS A 89 1.40 14.41 -2.12
C LYS A 89 0.62 15.61 -2.65
N ALA A 90 -0.21 15.39 -3.67
CA ALA A 90 -1.03 16.41 -4.31
C ALA A 90 -2.27 15.79 -4.94
N LEU A 91 -3.29 16.62 -5.14
CA LEU A 91 -4.48 16.32 -5.92
C LEU A 91 -4.78 17.54 -6.80
N ALA A 92 -4.90 17.33 -8.11
CA ALA A 92 -5.07 18.43 -9.04
C ALA A 92 -6.43 19.13 -8.85
N PRO A 93 -6.54 20.43 -9.17
CA PRO A 93 -7.83 21.09 -9.22
C PRO A 93 -8.81 20.36 -10.13
N ASN A 94 -10.10 20.36 -9.78
CA ASN A 94 -11.17 19.66 -10.52
C ASN A 94 -10.95 18.14 -10.67
N THR A 95 -10.17 17.56 -9.76
CA THR A 95 -10.07 16.10 -9.60
C THR A 95 -10.52 15.68 -8.21
N GLY A 96 -10.83 14.39 -8.05
CA GLY A 96 -11.29 13.86 -6.77
C GLY A 96 -11.29 12.33 -6.73
N MET A 97 -11.83 11.80 -5.65
CA MET A 97 -12.13 10.37 -5.53
C MET A 97 -13.59 10.19 -5.13
N LEU A 98 -14.29 9.31 -5.83
CA LEU A 98 -15.66 8.93 -5.53
C LEU A 98 -15.68 7.52 -4.92
N PHE A 99 -16.11 7.44 -3.67
CA PHE A 99 -16.41 6.20 -2.97
C PHE A 99 -17.84 5.79 -3.29
N VAL A 100 -18.03 4.55 -3.76
CA VAL A 100 -19.33 4.02 -4.19
C VAL A 100 -19.66 2.78 -3.37
N TYR A 101 -20.65 2.90 -2.48
CA TYR A 101 -21.06 1.80 -1.64
C TYR A 101 -22.12 0.93 -2.33
N LYS A 102 -22.05 -0.40 -2.15
CA LYS A 102 -23.01 -1.34 -2.76
C LYS A 102 -24.46 -1.07 -2.34
N ARG A 103 -24.67 -0.68 -1.08
CA ARG A 103 -25.96 -0.26 -0.51
C ARG A 103 -25.79 1.05 0.24
N SER A 104 -26.88 1.80 0.41
CA SER A 104 -26.87 2.94 1.34
C SER A 104 -26.61 2.43 2.76
N GLN A 105 -25.67 3.04 3.45
CA GLN A 105 -25.27 2.64 4.80
C GLN A 105 -24.69 3.83 5.57
N THR A 106 -24.56 3.71 6.90
CA THR A 106 -23.75 4.67 7.66
C THR A 106 -22.31 4.58 7.18
N VAL A 107 -21.72 5.72 6.86
CA VAL A 107 -20.36 5.84 6.35
C VAL A 107 -19.55 6.69 7.30
N THR A 108 -18.37 6.18 7.66
CA THR A 108 -17.37 6.86 8.47
C THR A 108 -16.06 6.90 7.69
N MET A 109 -15.47 8.09 7.62
CA MET A 109 -14.21 8.37 6.95
C MET A 109 -13.18 8.86 7.97
N TRP A 110 -11.91 8.88 7.57
CA TRP A 110 -10.80 9.42 8.35
C TRP A 110 -9.72 9.95 7.40
N MET A 111 -8.67 10.55 7.96
CA MET A 111 -7.54 11.10 7.19
C MET A 111 -6.23 10.36 7.47
N LYS A 112 -6.30 9.14 8.02
CA LYS A 112 -5.12 8.31 8.30
C LYS A 112 -4.28 8.17 7.03
N ASN A 113 -2.99 8.49 7.11
CA ASN A 113 -2.04 8.45 5.99
C ASN A 113 -2.38 9.34 4.78
N THR A 114 -3.37 10.24 4.89
CA THR A 114 -3.72 11.20 3.84
C THR A 114 -2.97 12.52 4.10
N LEU A 115 -2.07 12.87 3.19
CA LEU A 115 -1.12 13.99 3.37
C LEU A 115 -1.72 15.36 2.99
N ILE A 116 -2.77 15.36 2.17
CA ILE A 116 -3.43 16.56 1.66
C ILE A 116 -4.75 16.79 2.40
N PRO A 117 -5.11 18.04 2.72
CA PRO A 117 -6.42 18.35 3.29
C PRO A 117 -7.49 18.18 2.21
N LEU A 118 -8.67 17.70 2.61
CA LEU A 118 -9.78 17.40 1.69
C LEU A 118 -11.08 18.09 2.12
N ASP A 119 -11.97 18.29 1.17
CA ASP A 119 -13.40 18.45 1.45
C ASP A 119 -14.10 17.11 1.11
N MET A 120 -14.98 16.64 1.98
CA MET A 120 -15.72 15.39 1.80
C MET A 120 -17.22 15.67 1.68
N LEU A 121 -17.82 15.27 0.56
CA LEU A 121 -19.23 15.46 0.26
C LEU A 121 -19.93 14.10 0.37
N PHE A 122 -20.70 13.91 1.44
CA PHE A 122 -21.44 12.68 1.69
C PHE A 122 -22.82 12.79 1.05
N ALA A 123 -23.20 11.81 0.22
CA ALA A 123 -24.42 11.88 -0.58
C ALA A 123 -25.26 10.61 -0.54
N ASP A 124 -26.57 10.80 -0.70
CA ASP A 124 -27.56 9.73 -0.77
C ASP A 124 -27.53 8.98 -2.12
N LYS A 125 -28.42 8.01 -2.30
CA LYS A 125 -28.50 7.20 -3.54
C LYS A 125 -28.87 8.00 -4.80
N LEU A 126 -29.44 9.19 -4.64
CA LEU A 126 -29.81 10.09 -5.74
C LEU A 126 -28.70 11.12 -6.02
N GLY A 127 -27.59 11.05 -5.30
CA GLY A 127 -26.47 11.99 -5.41
C GLY A 127 -26.73 13.33 -4.71
N ARG A 128 -27.76 13.44 -3.86
CA ARG A 128 -28.00 14.64 -3.05
C ARG A 128 -26.98 14.67 -1.92
N ILE A 129 -26.28 15.79 -1.79
CA ILE A 129 -25.31 16.03 -0.73
C ILE A 129 -26.08 16.22 0.58
N MET A 130 -25.85 15.32 1.53
CA MET A 130 -26.52 15.29 2.83
C MET A 130 -25.66 15.86 3.94
N PHE A 131 -24.33 15.79 3.79
CA PHE A 131 -23.37 16.27 4.78
C PHE A 131 -22.06 16.63 4.09
N ILE A 132 -21.38 17.65 4.62
CA ILE A 132 -20.09 18.12 4.13
C ILE A 132 -19.14 18.23 5.31
N ALA A 133 -17.96 17.61 5.18
CA ALA A 133 -16.82 17.89 6.06
C ALA A 133 -15.79 18.69 5.26
N GLU A 134 -15.63 19.97 5.59
CA GLU A 134 -14.69 20.86 4.90
C GLU A 134 -13.33 20.87 5.60
N ASN A 135 -12.26 21.08 4.82
CA ASN A 135 -10.90 21.30 5.33
C ASN A 135 -10.46 20.26 6.36
N THR A 136 -10.59 18.98 6.01
CA THR A 136 -10.21 17.87 6.88
C THR A 136 -8.72 17.93 7.21
N THR A 137 -8.37 17.48 8.42
CA THR A 137 -6.99 17.54 8.94
C THR A 137 -6.16 16.37 8.41
N PRO A 138 -5.06 16.61 7.67
CA PRO A 138 -4.17 15.54 7.22
C PRO A 138 -3.69 14.65 8.36
N MET A 139 -3.48 13.36 8.08
CA MET A 139 -3.01 12.34 9.02
C MET A 139 -3.92 12.06 10.23
N SER A 140 -5.05 12.76 10.39
CA SER A 140 -5.95 12.57 11.52
C SER A 140 -6.68 11.24 11.47
N GLU A 141 -6.71 10.52 12.59
CA GLU A 141 -7.52 9.30 12.77
C GLU A 141 -8.90 9.60 13.39
N ALA A 142 -9.24 10.87 13.59
CA ALA A 142 -10.57 11.25 14.07
C ALA A 142 -11.63 10.81 13.04
N MET A 143 -12.68 10.18 13.54
CA MET A 143 -13.77 9.66 12.73
C MET A 143 -14.67 10.79 12.24
N ILE A 144 -14.88 10.88 10.93
CA ILE A 144 -15.81 11.79 10.26
C ILE A 144 -17.01 10.95 9.82
N GLN A 145 -18.12 11.07 10.55
CA GLN A 145 -19.31 10.30 10.28
C GLN A 145 -20.47 11.22 9.86
N ALA A 146 -21.05 10.93 8.68
CA ALA A 146 -22.24 11.64 8.23
C ALA A 146 -23.50 11.17 8.98
N PRO A 147 -24.47 12.06 9.25
CA PRO A 147 -25.77 11.67 9.77
C PRO A 147 -26.58 10.92 8.70
N GLY A 148 -27.02 9.69 9.01
CA GLY A 148 -27.89 8.90 8.14
C GLY A 148 -27.16 7.94 7.19
N LEU A 149 -27.87 7.50 6.14
CA LEU A 149 -27.38 6.50 5.19
C LEU A 149 -26.87 7.15 3.90
N MET A 150 -25.62 6.88 3.56
CA MET A 150 -24.93 7.40 2.40
C MET A 150 -24.71 6.30 1.37
N LYS A 151 -24.81 6.65 0.09
CA LYS A 151 -24.47 5.79 -1.04
C LYS A 151 -23.11 6.16 -1.62
N TYR A 152 -22.73 7.43 -1.49
CA TYR A 152 -21.52 7.99 -2.07
C TYR A 152 -20.78 8.91 -1.09
N VAL A 153 -19.47 8.98 -1.23
CA VAL A 153 -18.65 10.07 -0.68
C VAL A 153 -17.75 10.59 -1.80
N LEU A 154 -17.76 11.90 -2.05
CA LEU A 154 -16.86 12.54 -3.01
C LEU A 154 -15.81 13.34 -2.23
N GLU A 155 -14.55 12.94 -2.33
CA GLU A 155 -13.39 13.65 -1.79
C GLU A 155 -12.82 14.59 -2.86
N LEU A 156 -12.59 15.85 -2.47
CA LEU A 156 -12.06 16.92 -3.30
C LEU A 156 -10.89 17.61 -2.57
N PRO A 157 -9.99 18.32 -3.28
CA PRO A 157 -9.01 19.18 -2.61
C PRO A 157 -9.73 20.17 -1.66
N ALA A 158 -9.19 20.38 -0.46
CA ALA A 158 -9.78 21.31 0.50
C ALA A 158 -10.01 22.72 -0.08
N GLY A 159 -11.07 23.38 0.38
CA GLY A 159 -11.51 24.69 -0.11
C GLY A 159 -12.25 24.65 -1.44
N THR A 160 -12.49 23.47 -2.02
CA THR A 160 -13.32 23.31 -3.22
C THR A 160 -14.77 23.64 -2.93
N VAL A 161 -15.28 23.27 -1.76
CA VAL A 161 -16.65 23.59 -1.33
C VAL A 161 -16.88 25.10 -1.34
N LYS A 162 -15.99 25.87 -0.72
CA LYS A 162 -16.06 27.33 -0.73
C LYS A 162 -15.88 27.92 -2.12
N ARG A 163 -14.87 27.47 -2.87
CA ARG A 163 -14.57 27.98 -4.22
C ARG A 163 -15.72 27.80 -5.21
N LEU A 164 -16.46 26.70 -5.08
CA LEU A 164 -17.56 26.35 -5.98
C LEU A 164 -18.94 26.61 -5.39
N SER A 165 -19.03 27.24 -4.20
CA SER A 165 -20.28 27.51 -3.49
C SER A 165 -21.15 26.25 -3.36
N ILE A 166 -20.53 25.13 -2.98
CA ILE A 166 -21.20 23.86 -2.77
C ILE A 166 -21.94 23.90 -1.43
N SER A 167 -23.15 23.35 -1.38
CA SER A 167 -23.95 23.32 -0.16
C SER A 167 -24.76 22.05 -0.03
N VAL A 168 -25.09 21.68 1.21
CA VAL A 168 -26.02 20.58 1.49
C VAL A 168 -27.34 20.81 0.74
N GLY A 169 -27.91 19.72 0.21
CA GLY A 169 -29.12 19.75 -0.62
C GLY A 169 -28.85 19.87 -2.12
N GLN A 170 -27.68 20.36 -2.53
CA GLN A 170 -27.25 20.27 -3.94
C GLN A 170 -27.01 18.81 -4.33
N ARG A 171 -26.86 18.58 -5.64
CA ARG A 171 -26.78 17.24 -6.20
C ARG A 171 -25.60 17.11 -7.15
N PHE A 172 -25.06 15.91 -7.24
CA PHE A 172 -24.20 15.52 -8.34
C PHE A 172 -24.74 14.28 -9.06
N THR A 173 -24.24 14.07 -10.28
CA THR A 173 -24.51 12.87 -11.07
C THR A 173 -23.22 12.13 -11.38
N PHE A 174 -23.28 10.81 -11.35
CA PHE A 174 -22.20 9.86 -11.60
C PHE A 174 -22.78 8.64 -12.32
#